data_AF-A0A6A0A578-F1
#
_entry.id   AF-A0A6A0A578-F1
#
_cell.length_a   1.000
_cell.length_b   1.000
_cell.length_c   1.000
_cell.angle_alpha   90.00
_cell.angle_beta   90.00
_cell.angle_gamma   90.00
#
_symmetry.space_group_name_H-M   'P 1'
#
loop_
_entity.id
_entity.type
_entity.pdbx_description
1 polymer ?
#
loop_
_entity_poly.entity_id
_entity_poly.type
_entity_poly.pdbx_seq_one_letter_code
_entity_poly.pdbx_strand_id
1 'polypeptide(L)'
;MQQLLAAGHTVHATVRNPGHEGSVAHLKALPGAEQRLRLFKADLLAPGSFYEAVQGCTVVFHTASPFIATAGYGEQARKAL
;
A
#
# COMPACT_ATOMS: atom_id res chain seq x y z
N MET A 1 -5.76 7.02 -5.10
CA MET A 1 -4.96 7.80 -4.13
C MET A 1 -4.68 9.22 -4.62
N GLN A 2 -3.94 9.41 -5.72
CA GLN A 2 -3.56 10.75 -6.20
C GLN A 2 -4.74 11.71 -6.33
N GLN A 3 -5.85 11.27 -6.94
CA GLN A 3 -7.07 12.07 -7.07
C GLN A 3 -7.69 12.43 -5.70
N LEU A 4 -7.63 11.53 -4.72
CA LEU A 4 -8.15 11.79 -3.37
C LEU A 4 -7.30 12.85 -2.65
N LEU A 5 -5.97 12.77 -2.76
CA LEU A 5 -5.06 13.76 -2.21
C LEU A 5 -5.23 15.14 -2.88
N ALA A 6 -5.45 15.16 -4.21
CA ALA A 6 -5.71 16.36 -5.00
C ALA A 6 -7.05 17.02 -4.63
N ALA A 7 -8.07 16.22 -4.33
CA ALA A 7 -9.36 16.69 -3.82
C ALA A 7 -9.32 17.14 -2.34
N GLY A 8 -8.15 17.07 -1.68
CA GLY A 8 -7.97 17.54 -0.31
C GLY A 8 -8.32 16.52 0.78
N HIS A 9 -8.60 15.26 0.42
CA HIS A 9 -8.89 14.22 1.41
C HIS A 9 -7.63 13.70 2.12
N THR A 10 -7.77 13.33 3.39
CA THR A 10 -6.81 12.47 4.09
C THR A 10 -6.93 11.05 3.56
N VAL A 11 -5.80 10.42 3.22
CA VAL A 11 -5.75 9.07 2.69
C VAL A 11 -4.95 8.19 3.62
N HIS A 12 -5.61 7.16 4.17
CA HIS A 12 -4.93 6.03 4.78
C HIS A 12 -4.62 5.01 3.69
N ALA A 13 -3.36 4.60 3.58
CA ALA A 13 -2.94 3.61 2.60
C ALA A 13 -2.20 2.47 3.26
N THR A 14 -2.55 1.25 2.87
CA THR A 14 -1.94 0.04 3.42
C THR A 14 -0.86 -0.48 2.49
N VAL A 15 0.30 -0.80 3.05
CA VAL A 15 1.41 -1.47 2.36
C VAL A 15 1.97 -2.58 3.25
N ARG A 16 2.59 -3.61 2.68
CA ARG A 16 3.17 -4.72 3.46
C ARG A 16 4.36 -4.28 4.32
N ASN A 17 5.16 -3.34 3.84
CA ASN A 17 6.30 -2.78 4.57
C ASN A 17 6.43 -1.27 4.30
N PRO A 18 5.95 -0.40 5.21
CA PRO A 18 6.09 1.05 5.08
C PRO A 18 7.54 1.56 5.05
N GLY A 19 8.50 0.78 5.57
CA GLY A 19 9.93 1.11 5.57
C GLY A 19 10.68 0.68 4.30
N HIS A 20 10.05 -0.04 3.38
CA HIS A 20 10.68 -0.40 2.11
C HIS A 20 10.53 0.73 1.10
N GLU A 21 11.49 1.66 1.11
CA GLU A 21 11.45 2.89 0.30
C GLU A 21 11.19 2.64 -1.18
N GLY A 22 11.77 1.58 -1.77
CA GLY A 22 11.52 1.23 -3.18
C GLY A 22 10.03 1.00 -3.51
N SER A 23 9.23 0.55 -2.53
CA SER A 23 7.79 0.34 -2.70
C SER A 23 6.90 1.51 -2.29
N VAL A 24 7.42 2.51 -1.55
CA VAL A 24 6.61 3.61 -1.02
C VAL A 24 7.04 4.99 -1.50
N ALA A 25 8.24 5.14 -2.08
CA ALA A 25 8.77 6.42 -2.53
C ALA A 25 7.83 7.12 -3.52
N HIS A 26 7.25 6.38 -4.46
CA HIS A 26 6.29 6.91 -5.43
C HIS A 26 5.00 7.42 -4.77
N LEU A 27 4.58 6.85 -3.64
CA LEU A 27 3.41 7.31 -2.88
C LEU A 27 3.74 8.59 -2.10
N LYS A 28 4.91 8.61 -1.44
CA LYS A 28 5.40 9.77 -0.67
C LYS A 28 5.66 10.99 -1.56
N ALA A 29 6.01 10.78 -2.83
CA ALA A 29 6.26 11.85 -3.81
C ALA A 29 4.98 12.49 -4.38
N LEU A 30 3.78 11.98 -4.05
CA LEU A 30 2.53 12.57 -4.55
C LEU A 30 2.27 13.95 -3.94
N PRO A 31 1.75 14.92 -4.73
CA PRO A 31 1.35 16.23 -4.19
C PRO A 31 0.37 16.09 -3.02
N GLY A 32 0.69 16.73 -1.89
CA GLY A 32 -0.10 16.68 -0.65
C GLY A 32 0.08 15.42 0.20
N ALA A 33 0.96 14.49 -0.19
CA ALA A 33 1.21 13.27 0.58
C ALA A 33 1.81 13.57 1.95
N GLU A 34 2.78 14.48 2.05
CA GLU A 34 3.43 14.83 3.32
C GLU A 34 2.42 15.23 4.41
N GLN A 35 1.34 15.92 4.06
CA GLN A 35 0.34 16.38 5.03
C GLN A 35 -0.84 15.41 5.20
N ARG A 36 -1.20 14.65 4.16
CA ARG A 36 -2.50 13.94 4.10
C ARG A 36 -2.40 12.45 3.80
N LEU A 37 -1.23 11.93 3.45
CA LEU A 37 -1.01 10.49 3.29
C LEU A 37 -0.50 9.88 4.59
N ARG A 38 -1.17 8.83 5.07
CA ARG A 38 -0.74 8.01 6.20
C ARG A 38 -0.53 6.57 5.74
N LEU A 39 0.69 6.06 5.89
CA LEU A 39 1.02 4.69 5.53
C LEU A 39 0.86 3.77 6.73
N PHE A 40 0.10 2.69 6.55
CA PHE A 40 -0.11 1.65 7.55
C PHE A 40 0.46 0.32 7.05
N LYS A 41 1.04 -0.45 7.97
CA LYS A 41 1.44 -1.82 7.67
C LYS A 41 0.20 -2.72 7.69
N ALA A 42 -0.09 -3.40 6.58
CA ALA A 42 -1.12 -4.44 6.56
C ALA A 42 -0.78 -5.56 5.57
N ASP A 43 -1.29 -6.75 5.84
CA ASP A 43 -1.16 -7.93 4.98
C ASP A 43 -2.52 -8.60 4.81
N LEU A 44 -2.91 -8.89 3.57
CA LEU A 44 -4.20 -9.51 3.25
C LEU A 44 -4.42 -10.84 3.99
N LEU A 45 -3.34 -11.58 4.25
CA LEU A 45 -3.39 -12.90 4.88
C LEU A 45 -3.23 -12.83 6.41
N ALA A 46 -3.03 -11.64 6.98
CA ALA A 46 -2.92 -11.45 8.42
C ALA A 46 -4.24 -10.91 9.00
N PRO A 47 -5.01 -11.73 9.74
CA PRO A 47 -6.26 -11.28 10.35
C PRO A 47 -6.06 -10.04 11.22
N GLY A 48 -6.96 -9.06 11.07
CA GLY A 48 -6.95 -7.83 11.85
C GLY A 48 -5.88 -6.79 11.46
N SER A 49 -5.00 -7.06 10.49
CA SER A 49 -3.94 -6.11 10.13
C SER A 49 -4.44 -4.78 9.52
N PHE A 50 -5.72 -4.70 9.16
CA PHE A 50 -6.34 -3.52 8.59
C PHE A 50 -7.06 -2.64 9.64
N TYR A 51 -7.23 -3.12 10.88
CA TYR A 51 -8.09 -2.45 11.86
C TYR A 51 -7.67 -1.01 12.13
N GLU A 52 -6.38 -0.76 12.32
CA GLU A 52 -5.85 0.59 12.54
C GLU A 52 -6.05 1.49 11.32
N ALA A 53 -5.77 0.96 10.12
CA ALA A 53 -5.86 1.71 8.87
C ALA A 53 -7.31 2.17 8.56
N VAL A 54 -8.31 1.40 8.99
CA VAL A 54 -9.74 1.73 8.74
C VAL A 54 -10.36 2.62 9.81
N GLN A 55 -9.73 2.81 10.98
CA GLN A 55 -10.31 3.63 12.04
C GLN A 55 -10.51 5.08 11.57
N GLY A 56 -11.74 5.59 11.76
CA GLY A 56 -12.11 6.96 11.39
C GLY A 56 -12.25 7.21 9.88
N CYS A 57 -12.08 6.20 9.02
CA CYS A 57 -12.32 6.35 7.58
C CYS A 57 -13.82 6.36 7.28
N THR A 58 -14.26 7.36 6.51
CA THR A 58 -15.65 7.43 6.00
C THR A 58 -15.91 6.43 4.87
N VAL A 59 -14.89 6.16 4.04
CA VAL A 59 -14.98 5.27 2.88
C VAL A 59 -13.72 4.41 2.81
N VAL A 60 -13.90 3.12 2.50
CA VAL A 60 -12.80 2.16 2.32
C VAL A 60 -12.81 1.63 0.89
N PHE A 61 -11.66 1.73 0.21
CA PHE A 61 -11.44 1.11 -1.09
C PHE A 61 -10.59 -0.14 -0.91
N HIS A 62 -11.18 -1.32 -1.11
CA HIS A 62 -10.43 -2.57 -1.09
C HIS A 62 -9.88 -2.87 -2.48
N THR A 63 -8.62 -2.51 -2.73
CA THR A 63 -7.94 -2.72 -4.02
C THR A 63 -6.77 -3.70 -3.94
N ALA A 64 -6.42 -4.17 -2.73
CA ALA A 64 -5.32 -5.09 -2.54
C ALA A 64 -5.71 -6.49 -3.01
N SER A 65 -4.99 -6.99 -4.01
CA SER A 65 -5.10 -8.37 -4.48
C SER A 65 -3.69 -8.92 -4.71
N PRO A 66 -3.36 -10.14 -4.25
CA PRO A 66 -2.12 -10.78 -4.61
C PRO A 66 -2.13 -11.03 -6.12
N PHE A 67 -1.19 -10.41 -6.83
CA PHE A 67 -0.98 -10.72 -8.24
C PHE A 67 0.50 -11.05 -8.46
N ILE A 68 0.75 -12.03 -9.31
CA ILE A 68 2.09 -12.35 -9.77
C ILE A 68 2.33 -11.49 -11.01
N ALA A 69 3.13 -10.44 -10.87
CA ALA A 69 3.64 -9.71 -12.03
C ALA A 69 4.71 -10.58 -12.68
N THR A 70 4.39 -11.20 -13.83
CA THR A 70 5.39 -11.85 -14.67
C THR A 70 6.25 -10.78 -15.35
N ALA A 71 7.14 -10.16 -14.60
CA ALA A 71 8.20 -9.31 -15.13
C ALA A 71 9.52 -10.07 -14.92
N GLY A 72 9.99 -10.74 -15.99
CA GLY A 72 11.36 -11.26 -16.12
C GLY A 72 11.94 -12.04 -14.93
N TYR A 73 11.57 -13.32 -14.79
CA TYR A 73 12.32 -14.26 -13.95
C TYR A 73 13.61 -14.71 -14.67
N GLY A 74 14.61 -13.83 -14.66
CA GLY A 74 16.00 -14.25 -14.73
C GLY A 74 16.41 -14.70 -13.34
N GLU A 75 16.52 -16.01 -13.14
CA GLU A 75 17.39 -16.63 -12.12
C GLU A 75 17.03 -16.44 -10.64
N GLN A 76 15.97 -17.11 -10.15
CA GLN A 76 15.91 -17.66 -8.77
C GLN A 76 14.69 -18.55 -8.44
N ALA A 77 14.14 -19.27 -9.42
CA ALA A 77 13.07 -20.25 -9.18
C ALA A 77 13.53 -21.69 -9.47
N ARG A 78 14.59 -22.16 -8.79
CA ARG A 78 14.85 -23.61 -8.58
C ARG A 78 15.59 -23.83 -7.27
N LYS A 79 14.85 -23.94 -6.17
CA LYS A 79 15.14 -24.88 -5.06
C LYS A 79 13.97 -24.91 -4.07
N ALA A 80 12.88 -25.53 -4.52
CA ALA A 80 11.87 -26.10 -3.64
C ALA A 80 11.03 -27.10 -4.46
N LEU A 81 11.71 -28.09 -5.04
CA LEU A 81 11.21 -29.41 -5.39
C LEU A 81 12.36 -30.39 -5.12
#